data_AF-C7IYH0-F1
#
_entry.id   AF-C7IYH0-F1
#
_cell.length_a   1.000
_cell.length_b   1.000
_cell.length_c   1.000
_cell.angle_alpha   90.00
_cell.angle_beta   90.00
_cell.angle_gamma   90.00
#
_symmetry.space_group_name_H-M   'P 1'
#
loop_
_entity.id
_entity.type
_entity.pdbx_description
1 polymer ?
#
loop_
_entity_poly.entity_id
_entity_poly.type
_entity_poly.pdbx_seq_one_letter_code
_entity_poly.pdbx_strand_id
1 'polypeptide(L)'
;MARHAEPLTEQQAAGVYGVQQSAREREEALDRDLHATHHALSDAVSSDSLLLFPPGTGATAYSDVAMAHLSLAISNLSSLEAFVRQADALRLQTLYKLPQILTARQSARCFLAIADHSHRLRALTSLWLSRPRHPDQPAPPPPPPSINPRN
;
A
#
# COMPACT_ATOMS: atom_id res chain seq x y z
N MET A 1 -24.87 20.29 0.35
CA MET A 1 -25.43 20.94 -0.85
C MET A 1 -25.45 19.95 -2.04
N ALA A 2 -26.30 18.92 -2.01
CA ALA A 2 -26.49 18.03 -3.16
C ALA A 2 -27.96 17.56 -3.20
N ARG A 3 -28.82 18.42 -3.74
CA ARG A 3 -30.19 18.04 -4.14
C ARG A 3 -30.20 18.05 -5.66
N HIS A 4 -30.84 17.05 -6.26
CA HIS A 4 -31.03 16.82 -7.71
C HIS A 4 -29.93 16.00 -8.43
N ALA A 5 -29.59 14.82 -7.88
CA ALA A 5 -29.14 13.73 -8.74
C ALA A 5 -30.33 13.34 -9.63
N GLU A 6 -30.18 13.57 -10.93
CA GLU A 6 -31.11 13.05 -11.92
C GLU A 6 -31.03 11.52 -11.83
N PRO A 7 -32.14 10.82 -11.58
CA PRO A 7 -32.11 9.39 -11.36
C PRO A 7 -31.53 8.68 -12.59
N LEU A 8 -30.69 7.68 -12.33
CA LEU A 8 -30.19 6.78 -13.37
C LEU A 8 -31.36 6.01 -13.96
N THR A 9 -31.35 5.80 -15.28
CA THR A 9 -32.28 4.83 -15.87
C THR A 9 -31.89 3.42 -15.43
N GLU A 10 -32.82 2.46 -15.50
CA GLU A 10 -32.53 1.06 -15.13
C GLU A 10 -31.36 0.48 -15.93
N GLN A 11 -31.28 0.81 -17.23
CA GLN A 11 -30.18 0.39 -18.09
C GLN A 11 -28.84 1.00 -17.65
N GLN A 12 -28.82 2.28 -17.27
CA GLN A 12 -27.61 2.92 -16.75
C GLN A 12 -27.19 2.32 -15.40
N ALA A 13 -28.14 2.05 -14.52
CA ALA A 13 -27.88 1.43 -13.22
C ALA A 13 -27.29 0.03 -13.39
N ALA A 14 -27.86 -0.80 -14.27
CA ALA A 14 -27.34 -2.12 -14.60
C ALA A 14 -25.93 -2.05 -15.20
N GLY A 15 -25.68 -1.09 -16.10
CA GLY A 15 -24.34 -0.86 -16.67
C GLY A 15 -23.30 -0.46 -15.63
N VAL A 16 -23.64 0.47 -14.73
CA VAL A 16 -22.75 0.90 -13.63
C VAL A 16 -22.47 -0.27 -12.69
N TYR A 17 -23.48 -1.08 -12.35
CA TYR A 17 -23.30 -2.28 -11.54
C TYR A 17 -22.35 -3.28 -12.21
N GLY A 18 -22.47 -3.49 -13.53
CA GLY A 18 -21.53 -4.34 -14.27
C GLY A 18 -20.08 -3.84 -14.24
N VAL A 19 -19.87 -2.52 -14.38
CA VAL A 19 -18.53 -1.92 -14.24
C VAL A 19 -17.99 -2.11 -12.83
N GLN A 20 -18.82 -1.88 -11.81
CA GLN A 20 -18.46 -2.08 -10.42
C GLN A 20 -18.07 -3.53 -10.11
N GLN A 21 -18.87 -4.49 -10.57
CA GLN A 21 -18.62 -5.91 -10.37
C GLN A 21 -17.31 -6.35 -11.03
N SER A 22 -17.10 -5.97 -12.28
CA SER A 22 -15.88 -6.31 -13.01
C SER A 22 -14.63 -5.63 -12.41
N ALA A 23 -14.79 -4.46 -11.82
CA ALA A 23 -13.72 -3.79 -11.08
C ALA A 23 -13.40 -4.55 -9.78
N ARG A 24 -14.43 -4.91 -9.02
CA ARG A 24 -14.32 -5.65 -7.76
C ARG A 24 -13.60 -6.98 -7.94
N GLU A 25 -13.97 -7.76 -8.96
CA GLU A 25 -13.35 -9.05 -9.24
C GLU A 25 -11.84 -8.92 -9.52
N ARG A 26 -11.43 -7.87 -10.25
CA ARG A 26 -10.02 -7.59 -10.51
C ARG A 26 -9.30 -7.07 -9.28
N GLU A 27 -9.94 -6.21 -8.49
CA GLU A 27 -9.41 -5.72 -7.22
C GLU A 27 -9.15 -6.89 -6.26
N GLU A 28 -10.09 -7.84 -6.13
CA GLU A 28 -9.94 -9.05 -5.31
C GLU A 28 -8.85 -9.98 -5.81
N ALA A 29 -8.62 -10.06 -7.13
CA ALA A 29 -7.48 -10.79 -7.68
C ALA A 29 -6.15 -10.10 -7.32
N LEU A 30 -6.07 -8.78 -7.52
CA LEU A 30 -4.88 -8.00 -7.17
C LEU A 30 -4.55 -8.07 -5.68
N ASP A 31 -5.56 -8.03 -4.81
CA ASP A 31 -5.39 -8.08 -3.36
C ASP A 31 -4.85 -9.46 -2.90
N ARG A 32 -5.34 -10.55 -3.51
CA ARG A 32 -4.81 -11.90 -3.27
C ARG A 32 -3.36 -12.02 -3.69
N ASP A 33 -3.01 -11.52 -4.87
CA ASP A 33 -1.64 -11.55 -5.39
C ASP A 33 -0.71 -10.70 -4.51
N LEU A 34 -1.16 -9.51 -4.10
CA LEU A 34 -0.44 -8.63 -3.19
C LEU A 34 -0.17 -9.34 -1.85
N HIS A 35 -1.18 -9.98 -1.26
CA HIS A 35 -1.02 -10.70 0.00
C HIS A 35 -0.01 -11.85 -0.12
N ALA A 36 -0.04 -12.61 -1.22
CA ALA A 36 0.92 -13.66 -1.50
C ALA A 36 2.35 -13.11 -1.62
N THR A 37 2.55 -11.99 -2.32
CA THR A 37 3.88 -11.36 -2.42
C THR A 37 4.38 -10.80 -1.10
N HIS A 38 3.50 -10.23 -0.27
CA HIS A 38 3.87 -9.75 1.06
C HIS A 38 4.34 -10.91 1.95
N HIS A 39 3.65 -12.05 1.92
CA HIS A 39 4.10 -13.27 2.62
C HIS A 39 5.46 -13.75 2.11
N ALA A 40 5.63 -13.88 0.79
CA ALA A 40 6.89 -14.31 0.20
C ALA A 40 8.06 -13.36 0.55
N LEU A 41 7.80 -12.05 0.61
CA LEU A 41 8.79 -11.06 1.05
C LEU A 41 9.12 -11.19 2.54
N SER A 42 8.10 -11.38 3.39
CA SER A 42 8.30 -11.63 4.82
C SER A 42 9.14 -12.87 5.07
N ASP A 43 8.87 -13.97 4.36
CA ASP A 43 9.61 -15.22 4.45
C ASP A 43 11.05 -15.05 3.95
N ALA A 44 11.25 -14.33 2.84
CA ALA A 44 12.58 -14.07 2.29
C ALA A 44 13.46 -13.24 3.23
N VAL A 45 12.88 -12.27 3.94
CA VAL A 45 13.59 -11.39 4.89
C VAL A 45 13.79 -12.04 6.26
N SER A 46 12.83 -12.84 6.73
CA SER A 46 12.90 -13.52 8.03
C SER A 46 13.68 -14.84 7.97
N SER A 47 14.06 -15.29 6.78
CA SER A 47 14.86 -16.50 6.59
C SER A 47 16.21 -16.40 7.29
N ASP A 48 16.43 -17.31 8.25
CA ASP A 48 17.70 -17.54 8.96
C ASP A 48 18.83 -18.06 8.04
N SER A 49 18.59 -18.18 6.74
CA SER A 49 19.59 -18.55 5.72
C SER A 49 20.83 -17.64 5.72
N LEU A 50 20.69 -16.38 6.17
CA LEU A 50 21.80 -15.45 6.38
C LEU A 50 22.57 -15.69 7.69
N LEU A 51 22.01 -16.46 8.62
CA LEU A 51 22.60 -16.81 9.92
C LEU A 51 23.14 -18.25 9.97
N LEU A 52 22.79 -19.10 9.00
CA LEU A 52 23.07 -20.55 9.05
C LEU A 52 24.52 -20.95 8.67
N PHE A 53 25.39 -20.03 8.29
CA PHE A 53 26.79 -20.34 7.97
C PHE A 53 27.76 -19.81 9.04
N PRO A 54 28.51 -20.70 9.72
CA PRO A 54 29.54 -20.28 10.68
C PRO A 54 30.65 -19.48 9.97
N PRO A 55 31.36 -18.59 10.67
CA PRO A 55 32.57 -17.96 10.16
C PRO A 55 33.65 -19.06 9.98
N GLY A 56 33.75 -19.64 8.78
CA GLY A 56 34.72 -20.71 8.50
C GLY A 56 34.40 -21.62 7.30
N THR A 57 33.15 -21.72 6.88
CA THR A 57 32.78 -22.34 5.59
C THR A 57 32.93 -21.31 4.47
N GLY A 58 33.69 -21.65 3.42
CA GLY A 58 34.21 -20.71 2.41
C GLY A 58 33.30 -19.53 2.05
N ALA A 59 33.89 -18.33 2.06
CA ALA A 59 33.21 -17.04 1.87
C ALA A 59 32.33 -16.95 0.60
N THR A 60 32.58 -17.81 -0.40
CA THR A 60 31.84 -17.85 -1.66
C THR A 60 30.43 -18.44 -1.53
N ALA A 61 30.24 -19.51 -0.75
CA ALA A 61 28.93 -20.17 -0.62
C ALA A 61 27.94 -19.34 0.20
N TYR A 62 28.43 -18.63 1.23
CA TYR A 62 27.65 -17.66 2.00
C TYR A 62 27.16 -16.51 1.11
N SER A 63 28.05 -16.01 0.24
CA SER A 63 27.73 -14.96 -0.73
C SER A 63 26.62 -15.39 -1.70
N ASP A 64 26.67 -16.61 -2.25
CA ASP A 64 25.69 -17.06 -3.25
C ASP A 64 24.27 -17.19 -2.67
N VAL A 65 24.12 -17.74 -1.46
CA VAL A 65 22.81 -17.87 -0.79
C VAL A 65 22.27 -16.50 -0.38
N ALA A 66 23.11 -15.63 0.18
CA ALA A 66 22.72 -14.28 0.55
C ALA A 66 22.29 -13.45 -0.68
N MET A 67 23.01 -13.57 -1.79
CA MET A 67 22.67 -12.92 -3.05
C MET A 67 21.38 -13.48 -3.66
N ALA A 68 21.12 -14.78 -3.55
CA ALA A 68 19.86 -15.38 -3.99
C ALA A 68 18.67 -14.86 -3.17
N HIS A 69 18.80 -14.74 -1.84
CA HIS A 69 17.77 -14.17 -0.97
C HIS A 69 17.51 -12.69 -1.25
N LEU A 70 18.57 -11.90 -1.44
CA LEU A 70 18.44 -10.49 -1.82
C LEU A 70 17.79 -10.33 -3.21
N SER A 71 18.17 -11.16 -4.18
CA SER A 71 17.54 -11.18 -5.51
C SER A 71 16.03 -11.42 -5.41
N LEU A 72 15.61 -12.39 -4.60
CA LEU A 72 14.19 -12.68 -4.35
C LEU A 72 13.47 -11.52 -3.65
N ALA A 73 14.09 -10.90 -2.65
CA ALA A 73 13.53 -9.73 -1.98
C ALA A 73 13.34 -8.56 -2.95
N ILE A 74 14.34 -8.30 -3.81
CA ILE A 74 14.30 -7.27 -4.85
C ILE A 74 13.20 -7.57 -5.89
N SER A 75 13.05 -8.83 -6.33
CA SER A 75 11.97 -9.19 -7.25
C SER A 75 10.60 -8.93 -6.62
N ASN A 76 10.40 -9.28 -5.35
CA ASN A 76 9.15 -9.02 -4.65
C ASN A 76 8.87 -7.52 -4.50
N LEU A 77 9.89 -6.70 -4.20
CA LEU A 77 9.75 -5.23 -4.18
C LEU A 77 9.34 -4.68 -5.54
N SER A 78 9.88 -5.22 -6.64
CA SER A 78 9.47 -4.82 -8.00
C SER A 78 8.02 -5.20 -8.31
N SER A 79 7.54 -6.35 -7.79
CA SER A 79 6.14 -6.75 -7.88
C SER A 79 5.21 -5.79 -7.12
N LEU A 80 5.61 -5.30 -5.95
CA LEU A 80 4.85 -4.29 -5.20
C LEU A 80 4.62 -3.01 -6.01
N GLU A 81 5.66 -2.52 -6.69
CA GLU A 81 5.51 -1.36 -7.59
C GLU A 81 4.53 -1.67 -8.74
N ALA A 82 4.61 -2.88 -9.32
CA ALA A 82 3.71 -3.30 -10.38
C ALA A 82 2.25 -3.34 -9.92
N PHE A 83 1.96 -3.81 -8.70
CA PHE A 83 0.59 -3.80 -8.17
C PHE A 83 0.02 -2.38 -8.02
N VAL A 84 0.83 -1.41 -7.59
CA VAL A 84 0.38 -0.01 -7.53
C VAL A 84 0.00 0.51 -8.91
N ARG A 85 0.80 0.20 -9.94
CA ARG A 85 0.49 0.57 -11.33
C ARG A 85 -0.78 -0.13 -11.84
N GLN A 86 -0.96 -1.41 -11.52
CA GLN A 86 -2.14 -2.19 -11.91
C GLN A 86 -3.42 -1.66 -11.23
N ALA A 87 -3.34 -1.31 -9.95
CA ALA A 87 -4.45 -0.72 -9.21
C ALA A 87 -4.85 0.65 -9.79
N ASP A 88 -3.89 1.51 -10.15
CA ASP A 88 -4.23 2.79 -10.80
C ASP A 88 -4.78 2.60 -12.21
N ALA A 89 -4.25 1.64 -12.98
CA ALA A 89 -4.80 1.28 -14.29
C ALA A 89 -6.26 0.79 -14.18
N LEU A 90 -6.58 -0.04 -13.18
CA LEU A 90 -7.95 -0.48 -12.89
C LEU A 90 -8.85 0.71 -12.56
N ARG A 91 -8.39 1.62 -11.70
CA ARG A 91 -9.11 2.85 -11.36
C ARG A 91 -9.38 3.71 -12.59
N LEU A 92 -8.39 3.95 -13.43
CA LEU A 92 -8.55 4.73 -14.66
C LEU A 92 -9.52 4.05 -15.64
N GLN A 93 -9.45 2.72 -15.78
CA GLN A 93 -10.34 1.95 -16.62
C GLN A 93 -11.80 2.08 -16.17
N THR A 94 -12.07 1.98 -14.86
CA THR A 94 -13.43 2.16 -14.33
C THR A 94 -13.95 3.57 -14.58
N LEU A 95 -13.13 4.59 -14.33
CA LEU A 95 -13.49 5.99 -14.58
C LEU A 95 -13.77 6.25 -16.07
N TYR A 96 -13.02 5.64 -16.97
CA TYR A 96 -13.23 5.75 -18.41
C TYR A 96 -14.53 5.07 -18.88
N LYS A 97 -14.95 3.99 -18.20
CA LYS A 97 -16.19 3.28 -18.53
C LYS A 97 -17.45 4.02 -18.11
N LEU A 98 -17.41 4.82 -17.05
CA LEU A 98 -18.60 5.52 -16.53
C LEU A 98 -19.23 6.50 -17.55
N PRO A 99 -18.48 7.39 -18.26
CA PRO A 99 -19.05 8.26 -19.29
C PRO A 99 -19.59 7.54 -20.52
N GLN A 100 -19.24 6.27 -20.74
CA GLN A 100 -19.82 5.46 -21.83
C GLN A 100 -21.25 5.00 -21.50
N ILE A 101 -21.63 5.03 -20.22
CA ILE A 101 -22.93 4.58 -19.71
C ILE A 101 -23.78 5.78 -19.27
N LEU A 102 -23.14 6.78 -18.66
CA LEU A 102 -23.76 7.95 -18.08
C LEU A 102 -23.84 9.11 -19.07
N THR A 103 -24.81 10.00 -18.87
CA THR A 103 -24.81 11.29 -19.59
C THR A 103 -23.68 12.19 -19.10
N ALA A 104 -23.29 13.19 -19.90
CA ALA A 104 -22.22 14.13 -19.53
C ALA A 104 -22.48 14.84 -18.18
N ARG A 105 -23.74 15.15 -17.87
CA ARG A 105 -24.13 15.78 -16.60
C ARG A 105 -24.04 14.81 -15.41
N GLN A 106 -24.42 13.56 -15.61
CA GLN A 106 -24.29 12.50 -14.60
C GLN A 106 -22.81 12.17 -14.34
N SER A 107 -21.99 12.04 -15.39
CA SER A 107 -20.56 11.75 -15.25
C SER A 107 -19.80 12.89 -14.56
N ALA A 108 -20.06 14.15 -14.93
CA ALA A 108 -19.45 15.31 -14.27
C ALA A 108 -19.72 15.33 -12.75
N ARG A 109 -20.96 15.03 -12.34
CA ARG A 109 -21.33 14.95 -10.91
C ARG A 109 -20.69 13.75 -10.22
N CYS A 110 -20.67 12.60 -10.88
CA CYS A 110 -20.02 11.41 -10.38
C CYS A 110 -18.53 11.67 -10.11
N PHE A 111 -17.81 12.24 -11.07
CA PHE A 111 -16.40 12.58 -10.92
C PHE A 111 -16.15 13.63 -9.83
N LEU A 112 -17.03 14.61 -9.68
CA LEU A 112 -16.93 15.58 -8.59
C LEU A 112 -17.08 14.92 -7.21
N ALA A 113 -18.03 13.98 -7.07
CA ALA A 113 -18.20 13.22 -5.84
C ALA A 113 -16.98 12.33 -5.53
N ILE A 114 -16.41 11.67 -6.54
CA ILE A 114 -15.19 10.85 -6.41
C ILE A 114 -14.00 11.73 -6.01
N ALA A 115 -13.86 12.91 -6.61
CA ALA A 115 -12.79 13.85 -6.29
C ALA A 115 -12.90 14.39 -4.86
N ASP A 116 -14.10 14.76 -4.40
CA ASP A 116 -14.34 15.22 -3.03
C ASP A 116 -14.01 14.11 -2.01
N HIS A 117 -14.46 12.87 -2.27
CA HIS A 117 -14.12 11.72 -1.43
C HIS A 117 -12.61 11.46 -1.39
N SER A 118 -11.95 11.48 -2.54
CA SER A 118 -10.50 11.29 -2.64
C SER A 118 -9.73 12.39 -1.90
N HIS A 119 -10.20 13.63 -1.98
CA HIS A 119 -9.61 14.75 -1.25
C HIS A 119 -9.76 14.58 0.26
N ARG A 120 -10.94 14.18 0.74
CA ARG A 120 -11.18 13.88 2.16
C ARG A 120 -10.29 12.75 2.67
N LEU A 121 -10.14 11.67 1.90
CA LEU A 121 -9.24 10.57 2.23
C LEU A 121 -7.79 11.06 2.36
N ARG A 122 -7.30 11.84 1.40
CA ARG A 122 -5.94 12.43 1.46
C ARG A 122 -5.77 13.34 2.68
N ALA A 123 -6.77 14.16 2.98
CA ALA A 123 -6.76 15.03 4.16
C ALA A 123 -6.67 14.19 5.45
N LEU A 124 -7.48 13.14 5.57
CA LEU A 124 -7.40 12.19 6.69
C LEU A 124 -6.01 11.56 6.78
N THR A 125 -5.46 11.03 5.69
CA THR A 125 -4.13 10.44 5.67
C THR A 125 -3.07 11.45 6.12
N SER A 126 -3.14 12.70 5.65
CA SER A 126 -2.21 13.75 6.07
C SER A 126 -2.31 14.04 7.58
N LEU A 127 -3.53 14.05 8.12
CA LEU A 127 -3.76 14.22 9.56
C LEU A 127 -3.18 13.05 10.36
N TRP A 128 -3.42 11.82 9.92
CA TRP A 128 -2.86 10.61 10.55
C TRP A 128 -1.32 10.61 10.55
N LEU A 129 -0.68 11.05 9.46
CA LEU A 129 0.78 11.17 9.37
C LEU A 129 1.34 12.32 10.21
N SER A 130 0.59 13.42 10.34
CA SER A 130 0.98 14.58 11.16
C SER A 130 0.75 14.38 12.67
N ARG A 131 0.16 13.24 13.08
CA ARG A 131 -0.09 12.95 14.48
C ARG A 131 1.25 12.94 15.24
N PRO A 132 1.44 13.80 16.25
CA PRO A 132 2.64 13.76 17.07
C PRO A 132 2.70 12.40 17.76
N ARG A 133 3.77 11.65 17.49
CA ARG A 133 4.13 10.47 18.29
C ARG A 133 4.57 11.02 19.65
N HIS A 134 3.83 10.70 20.70
CA HIS A 134 4.07 11.21 22.05
C HIS A 134 5.57 11.14 22.41
N PRO A 135 6.21 12.23 22.84
CA PRO A 135 7.53 12.15 23.47
C PRO A 135 7.34 11.69 24.92
N ASP A 136 6.92 10.43 25.13
CA ASP A 136 7.05 9.77 26.43
C ASP A 136 8.45 9.14 26.51
N GLN A 137 9.48 9.96 26.35
CA GLN A 137 10.82 9.61 26.80
C GLN A 137 11.02 10.32 28.14
N PRO A 138 10.93 9.62 29.29
CA PRO A 138 11.29 10.22 30.56
C PRO A 138 12.75 10.71 30.45
N ALA A 139 12.98 11.94 30.94
CA ALA A 139 14.30 12.57 30.89
C ALA A 139 15.37 11.60 31.42
N PRO A 140 16.53 11.48 30.76
CA PRO A 140 17.58 10.58 31.22
C PRO A 140 17.97 10.95 32.65
N PRO A 141 18.16 9.95 33.55
CA PRO A 141 18.52 10.21 34.93
C PRO A 141 19.85 10.98 35.00
N PRO A 142 20.01 11.90 35.97
CA PRO A 142 21.25 12.67 36.12
C PRO A 142 22.44 11.72 36.31
N PRO A 143 23.63 12.06 35.74
CA PRO A 143 24.81 11.24 35.87
C PRO A 143 25.20 11.09 37.37
N PRO A 144 25.64 9.90 37.80
CA PRO A 144 26.06 9.69 39.18
C PRO A 144 27.26 10.59 39.53
N PRO A 145 27.35 11.06 40.79
CA PRO A 145 28.44 11.93 41.22
C PRO A 145 29.79 11.22 41.05
N SER A 146 30.74 11.92 40.44
CA SER A 146 32.11 11.42 40.24
C SER A 146 32.77 11.18 41.59
N ILE A 147 32.88 9.91 41.99
CA ILE A 147 33.72 9.49 43.12
C ILE A 147 35.17 9.66 42.67
N ASN A 148 35.82 10.72 43.15
CA ASN A 148 37.25 10.92 42.98
C ASN A 148 37.99 9.97 43.94
N PRO A 149 38.82 9.03 43.45
CA PRO A 149 39.65 8.22 44.33
C PRO A 149 40.86 9.06 44.74
N ARG A 150 40.69 9.88 45.77
CA ARG A 150 41.81 10.50 46.48
C ARG A 150 41.53 10.48 47.98
N ASN A 151 41.83 9.33 48.58
CA ASN A 151 42.53 9.15 49.85
C ASN A 151 42.81 7.67 50.07
#